data_AF-A0A0G1X1A6-F1
#
_entry.id   AF-A0A0G1X1A6-F1
#
_cell.length_a   1.000
_cell.length_b   1.000
_cell.length_c   1.000
_cell.angle_alpha   90.00
_cell.angle_beta   90.00
_cell.angle_gamma   90.00
#
_symmetry.space_group_name_H-M   'P 1'
#
loop_
_entity.id
_entity.type
_entity.pdbx_description
1 polymer ?
#
loop_
_entity_poly.entity_id
_entity_poly.type
_entity_poly.pdbx_seq_one_letter_code
_entity_poly.pdbx_strand_id
1 'polypeptide(L)' 'MKPCKPHPELDALMALAKNHVMTREEMVAQRKSWVIGEMLEERPDMTREEAERIYDEVTY' A
#
# COMPACT_ATOMS: atom_id res chain seq x y z
N MET A 1 5.41 16.04 -23.90
CA MET A 1 4.52 15.66 -22.77
C MET A 1 3.67 16.86 -22.42
N LYS A 2 2.36 16.69 -22.18
CA LYS A 2 1.55 17.78 -21.61
C LYS A 2 1.99 17.98 -20.15
N PRO A 3 2.18 19.21 -19.66
CA PRO A 3 2.42 19.45 -18.25
C PRO A 3 1.28 18.84 -17.43
N CYS A 4 1.60 18.01 -16.44
CA CYS A 4 0.60 17.54 -15.50
C CYS A 4 0.05 18.75 -14.73
N LYS A 5 -1.25 18.78 -14.45
CA LYS A 5 -1.82 19.84 -13.60
C LYS A 5 -1.15 19.75 -12.22
N PRO A 6 -0.86 20.87 -11.55
CA PRO A 6 -0.37 20.83 -10.17
C PRO A 6 -1.35 20.07 -9.27
N HIS A 7 -0.83 19.21 -8.40
CA HIS A 7 -1.60 18.49 -7.39
C HIS A 7 -0.98 18.78 -6.01
N PRO A 8 -1.25 19.96 -5.43
CA PRO A 8 -0.55 20.41 -4.22
C PRO A 8 -0.67 19.44 -3.04
N GLU A 9 -1.80 18.73 -2.91
CA GLU A 9 -2.02 17.71 -1.90
C GLU A 9 -1.09 16.49 -2.10
N LEU A 10 -0.96 16.02 -3.35
CA LEU A 10 -0.02 14.95 -3.69
C LEU A 10 1.42 15.41 -3.47
N ASP A 11 1.76 16.63 -3.87
CA ASP A 11 3.10 17.20 -3.68
C ASP A 11 3.48 17.27 -2.20
N ALA A 12 2.55 17.65 -1.33
CA ALA A 12 2.74 17.67 0.11
C ALA A 12 2.96 16.26 0.69
N LEU A 13 2.17 15.27 0.27
CA LEU A 13 2.36 13.87 0.68
C LEU A 13 3.70 13.31 0.19
N MET A 14 4.11 13.62 -1.03
CA MET A 14 5.42 13.22 -1.57
C MET A 14 6.58 13.87 -0.81
N ALA A 15 6.44 15.14 -0.38
CA ALA A 15 7.43 15.81 0.43
C ALA A 15 7.53 15.20 1.84
N LEU A 16 6.40 14.83 2.45
CA LEU A 16 6.35 14.11 3.72
C LEU A 16 7.03 12.74 3.60
N ALA A 17 6.66 11.96 2.59
CA ALA A 17 7.18 10.61 2.37
C ALA A 17 8.70 10.56 2.22
N LYS A 18 9.31 11.58 1.58
CA LYS A 18 10.78 11.66 1.39
C LYS A 18 11.57 11.64 2.70
N ASN A 19 11.01 12.19 3.77
CA ASN A 19 11.68 12.32 5.06
C ASN A 19 11.10 11.40 6.13
N HIS A 20 10.10 10.59 5.78
CA HIS A 20 9.43 9.72 6.74
C HIS A 20 10.30 8.51 7.07
N VAL A 21 10.57 8.30 8.35
CA VAL A 21 11.19 7.08 8.85
C VAL A 21 10.09 6.21 9.42
N MET A 22 9.77 5.12 8.71
CA MET A 22 8.74 4.19 9.14
C MET A 22 9.10 3.57 10.49
N THR A 23 8.15 3.60 11.41
CA THR A 23 8.14 2.79 12.62
C THR A 23 8.05 1.30 12.28
N ARG A 24 8.31 0.44 13.27
CA ARG A 24 8.15 -1.01 13.10
C ARG A 24 6.73 -1.40 12.69
N GLU A 25 5.73 -0.77 13.30
CA GLU A 25 4.31 -1.03 13.01
C GLU A 25 3.95 -0.63 11.58
N GLU A 26 4.43 0.54 11.13
CA GLU A 26 4.24 0.98 9.74
C GLU A 26 4.94 0.05 8.75
N MET A 27 6.14 -0.44 9.05
CA MET A 27 6.81 -1.43 8.19
C MET A 27 6.01 -2.73 8.08
N VAL A 28 5.40 -3.20 9.18
CA VAL A 28 4.53 -4.38 9.17
C VAL A 28 3.28 -4.12 8.34
N ALA A 29 2.62 -2.98 8.53
CA ALA A 29 1.44 -2.60 7.76
C ALA A 29 1.75 -2.46 6.26
N GLN A 30 2.89 -1.86 5.91
CA GLN A 30 3.32 -1.71 4.52
C GLN A 30 3.60 -3.06 3.86
N ARG A 31 4.21 -4.00 4.59
CA ARG A 31 4.42 -5.38 4.11
C ARG A 31 3.10 -6.11 3.89
N LYS A 32 2.17 -6.04 4.86
CA LYS A 32 0.82 -6.59 4.70
C LYS A 32 0.13 -6.01 3.46
N SER A 33 0.17 -4.68 3.30
CA SER A 33 -0.42 -4.00 2.13
C SER A 33 0.21 -4.43 0.82
N TRP A 34 1.53 -4.66 0.78
CA TRP A 34 2.21 -5.14 -0.43
C TRP A 34 1.77 -6.56 -0.78
N VAL A 35 1.78 -7.50 0.17
CA VAL A 35 1.35 -8.89 -0.07
C VAL A 35 -0.11 -8.95 -0.54
N ILE A 36 -1.01 -8.19 0.08
CA ILE A 36 -2.41 -8.12 -0.36
C ILE A 36 -2.49 -7.60 -1.80
N GLY A 37 -1.68 -6.59 -2.16
CA GLY A 37 -1.62 -6.07 -3.53
C GLY A 37 -1.25 -7.16 -4.55
N GLU A 38 -0.18 -7.91 -4.28
CA GLU A 38 0.25 -9.02 -5.14
C GLU A 38 -0.84 -10.08 -5.29
N MET A 39 -1.53 -10.43 -4.20
CA MET A 39 -2.63 -11.38 -4.22
C MET A 39 -3.79 -10.93 -5.12
N LEU A 40 -4.12 -9.64 -5.12
CA LEU A 40 -5.19 -9.08 -5.95
C LEU A 40 -4.77 -8.91 -7.41
N GLU A 41 -3.49 -8.68 -7.67
CA GLU A 41 -2.94 -8.65 -9.03
C GLU A 41 -2.95 -10.06 -9.66
N GLU A 42 -2.56 -11.08 -8.91
CA GLU A 42 -2.57 -12.48 -9.37
C GLU A 42 -3.98 -13.07 -9.46
N ARG A 43 -4.91 -12.63 -8.61
CA ARG A 43 -6.31 -13.09 -8.58
C ARG A 43 -7.27 -11.89 -8.65
N PRO A 44 -7.54 -11.36 -9.85
CA PRO A 44 -8.44 -10.21 -10.02
C PRO A 44 -9.89 -10.46 -9.59
N ASP A 45 -10.28 -11.73 -9.41
CA ASP A 45 -11.58 -12.17 -8.90
C ASP A 45 -11.65 -12.19 -7.37
N MET A 46 -10.49 -12.16 -6.69
CA MET A 46 -10.44 -12.12 -5.23
C MET A 46 -10.76 -10.71 -4.73
N THR A 47 -11.56 -10.64 -3.67
CA THR A 47 -11.83 -9.39 -2.96
C THR A 47 -10.69 -9.05 -2.00
N ARG A 48 -10.58 -7.77 -1.64
CA ARG A 48 -9.58 -7.34 -0.66
C ARG A 48 -9.79 -7.99 0.70
N GLU A 49 -11.05 -8.13 1.12
CA GLU A 49 -11.43 -8.75 2.39
C GLU A 49 -11.00 -10.22 2.46
N GLU A 50 -11.12 -10.96 1.34
CA GLU A 50 -10.63 -12.34 1.26
C GLU A 50 -9.11 -12.42 1.31
N ALA A 51 -8.41 -11.51 0.63
CA ALA A 51 -6.95 -11.44 0.68
C ALA A 51 -6.43 -11.11 2.09
N GLU A 52 -7.08 -10.18 2.79
CA GLU A 52 -6.78 -9.83 4.18
C GLU A 52 -7.01 -11.03 5.12
N ARG A 53 -8.13 -11.75 4.96
CA ARG A 53 -8.41 -12.96 5.74
C ARG A 53 -7.35 -14.03 5.56
N ILE A 54 -6.97 -14.33 4.31
CA ILE A 54 -5.93 -15.33 4.01
C ILE A 54 -4.59 -14.91 4.60
N TYR A 55 -4.21 -13.63 4.49
CA TYR A 55 -2.98 -13.13 5.10
C TYR A 55 -2.95 -13.33 6.62
N ASP A 56 -4.06 -13.02 7.28
CA ASP A 56 -4.18 -13.17 8.73
C ASP A 56 -4.19 -14.65 9.15
N GLU A 57 -4.74 -15.56 8.34
CA GLU A 57 -4.72 -17.02 8.59
C GLU A 57 -3.31 -17.66 8.54
N VAL A 58 -2.36 -17.07 7.80
CA VAL A 58 -1.01 -17.66 7.62
C VAL A 58 0.09 -16.99 8.45
N THR A 59 -0.20 -15.82 9.03
CA THR A 59 0.78 -15.04 9.80
C THR A 59 0.55 -15.08 11.31
N TYR A 60 -0.54 -15.71 11.78
CA TYR A 60 -0.90 -15.92 13.18
C TYR A 60 -1.10 -17.40 13.50
#